data_AF-A0A662IVM0-F1
#
_entry.id   AF-A0A662IVM0-F1
#
_cell.length_a   1.000
_cell.length_b   1.000
_cell.length_c   1.000
_cell.angle_alpha   90.00
_cell.angle_beta   90.00
_cell.angle_gamma   90.00
#
_symmetry.space_group_name_H-M   'P 1'
#
loop_
_entity.id
_entity.type
_entity.pdbx_description
1 polymer ?
#
loop_
_entity_poly.entity_id
_entity_poly.type
_entity_poly.pdbx_seq_one_letter_code
_entity_poly.pdbx_strand_id
1 'polypeptide(L)' 'KKYRQRLGDMSEEDIRKEGCSSMEEFIRDWEESYGPGSYDPDLEVWVYEFKRVEKPGDI' A
#
# COMPACT_ATOMS: atom_id res chain seq x y z
N LYS A 1 12.83 -3.21 -0.94
CA LYS A 1 13.22 -1.79 -0.92
C LYS A 1 12.30 -1.05 0.04
N LYS A 2 12.79 -0.01 0.71
CA LYS A 2 11.93 0.88 1.48
C LYS A 2 12.19 2.32 1.05
N TYR A 3 11.13 3.10 0.90
CA TYR A 3 11.20 4.52 0.56
C TYR A 3 10.00 5.24 1.15
N ARG A 4 10.10 6.57 1.24
CA ARG A 4 9.01 7.43 1.69
C ARG A 4 8.31 8.01 0.47
N GLN A 5 6.99 7.98 0.47
CA GLN A 5 6.16 8.67 -0.52
C GLN A 5 4.94 9.26 0.17
N ARG A 6 4.29 10.24 -0.46
CA ARG A 6 3.01 10.74 0.03
C ARG A 6 1.93 9.72 -0.27
N LEU A 7 0.98 9.56 0.65
CA LEU A 7 -0.14 8.62 0.50
C LEU A 7 -0.96 8.95 -0.76
N GLY A 8 -1.16 10.24 -1.06
CA GLY A 8 -1.82 10.68 -2.28
C GLY A 8 -1.00 10.57 -3.58
N ASP A 9 0.30 10.28 -3.47
CA ASP A 9 1.21 10.09 -4.62
C ASP A 9 1.35 8.60 -5.00
N MET A 10 0.63 7.70 -4.31
CA MET A 10 0.55 6.28 -4.66
C MET A 10 0.05 6.11 -6.09
N SER A 11 0.88 5.45 -6.91
CA SER A 11 0.50 5.12 -8.28
C SER A 11 -0.50 3.96 -8.28
N GLU A 12 -1.29 3.82 -9.34
CA GLU A 12 -2.21 2.69 -9.54
C GLU A 12 -1.49 1.33 -9.45
N GLU A 13 -0.21 1.29 -9.81
CA GLU A 13 0.62 0.09 -9.70
C GLU A 13 0.94 -0.28 -8.24
N ASP A 14 1.15 0.69 -7.35
CA ASP A 14 1.36 0.44 -5.91
C ASP A 14 0.06 -0.05 -5.27
N ILE A 15 -1.05 0.62 -5.58
CA ILE A 15 -2.40 0.22 -5.16
C ILE A 15 -2.69 -1.24 -5.57
N ARG A 16 -2.32 -1.60 -6.81
CA ARG A 16 -2.47 -2.96 -7.33
C ARG A 16 -1.56 -3.97 -6.63
N LYS A 17 -0.34 -3.59 -6.23
CA LYS A 17 0.56 -4.44 -5.43
C LYS A 17 0.02 -4.66 -4.02
N GLU A 18 -0.68 -3.68 -3.45
CA GLU A 18 -1.38 -3.80 -2.17
C GLU A 18 -2.65 -4.67 -2.27
N GLY A 19 -3.07 -5.02 -3.48
CA GLY A 19 -4.24 -5.87 -3.73
C GLY A 19 -5.54 -5.08 -3.93
N CYS A 20 -5.45 -3.75 -4.02
CA CYS A 20 -6.57 -2.88 -4.32
C CYS A 20 -6.67 -2.65 -5.84
N SER A 21 -7.88 -2.54 -6.36
CA SER A 21 -8.09 -2.28 -7.79
C SER A 21 -8.14 -0.79 -8.13
N SER A 22 -8.31 0.08 -7.14
CA SER A 22 -8.46 1.54 -7.33
C SER A 22 -8.10 2.32 -6.07
N MET A 23 -7.76 3.60 -6.24
CA MET A 23 -7.43 4.51 -5.13
C MET A 23 -8.57 4.63 -4.11
N GLU A 24 -9.83 4.64 -4.55
CA GLU A 24 -10.98 4.68 -3.65
C GLU A 24 -11.09 3.44 -2.75
N GLU A 25 -10.77 2.26 -3.29
CA GLU A 25 -10.75 1.01 -2.53
C GLU A 25 -9.62 1.01 -1.51
N PHE A 26 -8.45 1.50 -1.93
CA PHE A 26 -7.30 1.68 -1.04
C PHE A 26 -7.59 2.65 0.10
N ILE A 27 -8.20 3.81 -0.18
CA ILE A 27 -8.60 4.78 0.84
C ILE A 27 -9.54 4.13 1.84
N ARG A 28 -10.54 3.37 1.37
CA ARG A 28 -11.50 2.70 2.25
C ARG A 28 -10.84 1.65 3.14
N ASP A 29 -9.94 0.83 2.59
CA ASP A 29 -9.19 -0.18 3.35
C ASP A 29 -8.23 0.47 4.37
N TRP A 30 -7.62 1.58 3.98
CA TRP A 30 -6.80 2.42 4.85
C TRP A 30 -7.62 2.98 6.03
N GLU A 31 -8.79 3.57 5.76
CA GLU A 31 -9.68 4.07 6.79
C GLU A 31 -10.29 2.95 7.66
N GLU A 32 -10.50 1.75 7.12
CA GLU A 32 -10.93 0.59 7.90
C GLU A 32 -9.83 0.13 8.87
N SER A 33 -8.58 0.14 8.41
CA SER A 33 -7.42 -0.29 9.20
C SER A 33 -6.97 0.74 10.24
N TYR A 34 -6.93 2.03 9.88
CA TYR A 34 -6.40 3.10 10.73
C TYR A 34 -7.50 3.94 11.41
N GLY A 35 -8.73 3.86 10.93
CA GLY A 35 -9.90 4.59 11.45
C GLY A 35 -10.46 5.61 10.45
N PRO A 36 -11.76 5.96 10.57
CA PRO A 36 -12.40 6.91 9.68
C PRO A 36 -11.78 8.30 9.78
N GLY A 37 -11.46 8.92 8.65
CA GLY A 37 -10.77 10.20 8.53
C GLY A 37 -9.24 10.10 8.65
N SER A 38 -8.66 8.90 8.67
CA SER A 38 -7.20 8.70 8.79
C SER A 38 -6.46 8.80 7.46
N TYR A 39 -7.19 8.82 6.34
CA TYR A 39 -6.58 9.06 5.04
C TYR A 39 -6.27 10.55 4.89
N ASP A 40 -4.98 10.87 4.77
CA ASP A 40 -4.50 12.21 4.46
C ASP A 40 -3.55 12.12 3.26
N PRO A 41 -3.85 12.80 2.14
CA PRO A 41 -3.05 12.67 0.91
C PRO A 41 -1.64 13.27 1.04
N ASP A 42 -1.44 14.18 1.99
CA ASP A 42 -0.15 14.80 2.29
C ASP A 42 0.68 13.98 3.30
N LEU A 43 0.10 12.92 3.88
CA LEU A 43 0.76 12.04 4.83
C LEU A 43 1.92 11.30 4.16
N GLU A 44 3.11 11.47 4.72
CA GLU A 44 4.32 10.81 4.21
C GLU A 44 4.46 9.42 4.84
N VAL A 45 4.18 8.39 4.04
CA VAL A 45 4.15 6.98 4.46
C VAL A 45 5.40 6.21 4.00
N TRP A 46 5.69 5.10 4.67
CA TRP A 46 6.78 4.19 4.28
C TRP A 46 6.24 3.06 3.42
N VAL A 47 6.75 2.94 2.20
CA VAL A 47 6.44 1.83 1.29
C VAL A 47 7.52 0.78 1.40
N TYR A 48 7.11 -0.47 1.60
CA TYR A 48 8.00 -1.63 1.66
C TYR A 48 7.74 -2.56 0.48
N GLU A 49 8.60 -2.47 -0.54
CA GLU A 49 8.59 -3.45 -1.62
C GLU A 49 9.39 -4.69 -1.23
N PHE A 50 8.75 -5.84 -1.17
CA PHE A 50 9.42 -7.12 -0.99
C PHE A 50 9.04 -8.08 -2.12
N LYS A 51 9.96 -8.99 -2.43
CA LYS A 51 9.69 -10.10 -3.36
C LYS A 51 9.55 -11.36 -2.54
N ARG A 52 8.49 -12.14 -2.81
CA ARG A 52 8.38 -13.48 -2.25
C ARG A 52 9.56 -14.30 -2.79
N VAL A 53 10.42 -14.75 -1.89
CA VAL A 53 11.44 -15.75 -2.20
C VAL A 53 10.84 -17.12 -1.88
N GLU A 54 10.92 -18.03 -2.84
CA GLU A 54 10.53 -19.43 -2.60
C GLU A 54 11.49 -20.03 -1.58
N LYS A 55 10.95 -20.67 -0.55
CA LYS A 55 11.80 -21.44 0.37
C LYS A 55 12.23 -22.71 -0.37
N PRO A 56 13.47 -23.19 -0.18
CA PRO A 56 13.85 -24.49 -0.70
C PRO A 56 12.97 -25.57 -0.04
N GLY A 57 12.00 -26.10 -0.78
CA GLY A 57 11.10 -27.17 -0.34
C GLY A 57 9.61 -27.04 -0.68
N ASP A 58 9.15 -25.89 -1.19
CA ASP A 58 7.78 -25.76 -1.71
C ASP A 58 7.71 -26.30 -3.16
N ILE A 59 7.42 -27.60 -3.32
CA ILE A 59 6.98 -28.25 -4.57
C ILE A 59 5.61 -28.88 -4.32
#